data_AF-A0A0B3AYS8-F1
#
_entry.id   AF-A0A0B3AYS8-F1
#
_cell.length_a   1.000
_cell.length_b   1.000
_cell.length_c   1.000
_cell.angle_alpha   90.00
_cell.angle_beta   90.00
_cell.angle_gamma   90.00
#
_symmetry.space_group_name_H-M   'P 1'
#
loop_
_entity.id
_entity.type
_entity.pdbx_description
1 polymer ?
#
loop_
_entity_poly.entity_id
_entity_poly.type
_entity_poly.pdbx_seq_one_letter_code
_entity_poly.pdbx_strand_id
1 'polypeptide(L)'
;MIDYEKTLFEIAPWTKEIMQFAKTLENGNFMRGRTGWIIRDIKNPESIYEHSCKMGLAGYYLFKTNNALAKGVVHDFPEIKKPDYLPGEINLKDKAIGELEAMTQLRSIIPNGDYWFNKWLEFERDKEKKGYFYELDKICPVIQSINYLRTNNCKNLEEFYINARKKIKTPQLISLLDSLYSMNISQNEDAYKYYFKGLNKINL
;
A
#
# COMPACT_ATOMS: atom_id res chain seq x y z
N MET A 1 -1.30 10.91 -15.15
CA MET A 1 -1.02 9.89 -14.12
C MET A 1 -1.83 8.64 -14.42
N ILE A 2 -1.39 7.48 -13.93
CA ILE A 2 -2.13 6.22 -14.10
C ILE A 2 -3.34 6.21 -13.17
N ASP A 3 -4.48 5.76 -13.68
CA ASP A 3 -5.64 5.43 -12.86
C ASP A 3 -5.47 4.01 -12.31
N TYR A 4 -5.00 3.91 -11.06
CA TYR A 4 -4.71 2.63 -10.41
C TYR A 4 -5.96 1.84 -10.06
N GLU A 5 -7.08 2.52 -9.79
CA GLU A 5 -8.36 1.86 -9.59
C GLU A 5 -8.81 1.18 -10.88
N LYS A 6 -8.84 1.94 -11.98
CA LYS A 6 -9.21 1.38 -13.28
C LYS A 6 -8.29 0.23 -13.67
N THR A 7 -6.98 0.41 -13.50
CA THR A 7 -5.98 -0.64 -13.77
C THR A 7 -6.22 -1.89 -12.93
N LEU A 8 -6.49 -1.73 -11.63
CA LEU A 8 -6.82 -2.84 -10.73
C LEU A 8 -8.07 -3.59 -11.21
N PHE A 9 -9.13 -2.87 -11.58
CA PHE A 9 -10.39 -3.46 -12.00
C PHE A 9 -10.32 -4.09 -13.40
N GLU A 10 -9.41 -3.64 -14.27
CA GLU A 10 -9.13 -4.31 -15.54
C GLU A 10 -8.40 -5.64 -15.33
N ILE A 11 -7.41 -5.68 -14.43
CA ILE A 11 -6.63 -6.90 -14.13
C ILE A 11 -7.42 -7.89 -13.27
N ALA A 12 -8.18 -7.38 -12.31
CA ALA A 12 -8.92 -8.17 -11.33
C ALA A 12 -10.33 -7.60 -11.11
N PRO A 13 -11.25 -7.75 -12.08
CA PRO A 13 -12.61 -7.22 -11.99
C PRO A 13 -13.36 -7.67 -10.73
N TRP A 14 -13.05 -8.86 -10.21
CA TRP A 14 -13.64 -9.43 -8.99
C TRP A 14 -13.30 -8.64 -7.71
N THR A 15 -12.31 -7.75 -7.74
CA THR A 15 -12.01 -6.84 -6.63
C THR A 15 -12.93 -5.62 -6.60
N LYS A 16 -13.64 -5.32 -7.69
CA LYS A 16 -14.42 -4.10 -7.83
C LYS A 16 -15.49 -3.97 -6.76
N GLU A 17 -16.27 -5.01 -6.55
CA GLU A 17 -17.35 -5.01 -5.56
C GLU A 17 -16.82 -4.72 -4.16
N ILE A 18 -15.80 -5.46 -3.72
CA ILE A 18 -15.25 -5.29 -2.37
C ILE A 18 -14.63 -3.91 -2.18
N MET A 19 -13.92 -3.41 -3.19
CA MET A 19 -13.22 -2.14 -3.12
C MET A 19 -14.20 -0.97 -3.12
N GLN A 20 -15.21 -1.01 -3.99
CA GLN A 20 -16.28 -0.02 -3.99
C GLN A 20 -17.10 -0.06 -2.70
N PHE A 21 -17.38 -1.24 -2.17
CA PHE A 21 -18.04 -1.37 -0.87
C PHE A 21 -17.21 -0.74 0.24
N ALA A 22 -15.91 -1.09 0.33
CA ALA A 22 -14.98 -0.52 1.30
C ALA A 22 -14.89 1.01 1.22
N LYS A 23 -14.95 1.61 0.01
CA LYS A 23 -15.01 3.07 -0.16
C LYS A 23 -16.20 3.72 0.52
N THR A 24 -17.32 3.02 0.65
CA THR A 24 -18.56 3.59 1.21
C THR A 24 -18.70 3.38 2.71
N LEU A 25 -17.96 2.42 3.27
CA LEU A 25 -18.01 2.11 4.69
C LEU A 25 -17.53 3.28 5.55
N GLU A 26 -18.14 3.39 6.74
CA GLU A 26 -17.79 4.40 7.73
C GLU A 26 -17.77 5.83 7.14
N ASN A 27 -18.74 6.16 6.30
CA ASN A 27 -18.84 7.44 5.58
C ASN A 27 -17.59 7.78 4.74
N GLY A 28 -16.93 6.75 4.19
CA GLY A 28 -15.78 6.92 3.32
C GLY A 28 -14.46 7.13 4.04
N ASN A 29 -14.31 6.63 5.27
CA ASN A 29 -13.05 6.71 6.01
C ASN A 29 -11.84 6.15 5.24
N PHE A 30 -12.05 5.11 4.44
CA PHE A 30 -10.98 4.52 3.60
C PHE A 30 -10.47 5.47 2.50
N MET A 31 -11.26 6.48 2.15
CA MET A 31 -10.89 7.53 1.19
C MET A 31 -10.13 8.68 1.84
N ARG A 32 -9.90 8.66 3.16
CA ARG A 32 -9.10 9.69 3.84
C ARG A 32 -7.65 9.62 3.36
N GLY A 33 -7.04 10.79 3.24
CA GLY A 33 -5.61 10.93 3.00
C GLY A 33 -4.79 10.24 4.08
N ARG A 34 -3.69 9.59 3.70
CA ARG A 34 -2.81 8.94 4.68
C ARG A 34 -2.16 9.96 5.61
N THR A 35 -2.15 9.66 6.90
CA THR A 35 -1.72 10.56 7.99
C THR A 35 -0.31 11.07 7.75
N GLY A 36 0.60 10.19 7.30
CA GLY A 36 2.01 10.52 7.05
C GLY A 36 2.22 11.65 6.04
N TRP A 37 1.32 11.79 5.07
CA TRP A 37 1.35 12.85 4.05
C TRP A 37 0.65 14.12 4.55
N ILE A 38 -0.46 13.97 5.26
CA ILE A 38 -1.21 15.11 5.84
C ILE A 38 -0.31 15.92 6.77
N ILE A 39 0.43 15.27 7.68
CA ILE A 39 1.31 15.97 8.62
C ILE A 39 2.53 16.66 7.96
N ARG A 40 2.75 16.41 6.67
CA ARG A 40 3.81 17.02 5.85
C ARG A 40 3.26 18.09 4.90
N ASP A 41 2.02 18.51 5.10
CA ASP A 41 1.33 19.51 4.29
C ASP A 41 1.25 19.12 2.80
N ILE A 42 1.24 17.82 2.48
CA ILE A 42 1.06 17.36 1.10
C ILE A 42 -0.38 17.68 0.69
N LYS A 43 -0.52 18.47 -0.38
CA LYS A 43 -1.84 18.77 -0.97
C LYS A 43 -2.37 17.55 -1.69
N ASN A 44 -3.65 17.24 -1.47
CA ASN A 44 -4.35 16.07 -2.03
C ASN A 44 -3.52 14.78 -1.86
N PRO A 45 -3.21 14.40 -0.60
CA PRO A 45 -2.46 13.19 -0.33
C PRO A 45 -3.25 11.97 -0.80
N GLU A 46 -2.53 10.91 -1.15
CA GLU A 46 -3.15 9.64 -1.52
C GLU A 46 -3.98 9.16 -0.34
N SER A 47 -5.12 8.59 -0.68
CA SER A 47 -5.96 7.91 0.28
C SER A 47 -5.42 6.53 0.62
N ILE A 48 -5.89 5.97 1.74
CA ILE A 48 -5.60 4.57 2.11
C ILE A 48 -6.12 3.61 1.01
N TYR A 49 -7.26 3.94 0.41
CA TYR A 49 -7.80 3.26 -0.76
C TYR A 49 -6.82 3.23 -1.94
N GLU A 50 -6.28 4.39 -2.34
CA GLU A 50 -5.35 4.48 -3.47
C GLU A 50 -4.04 3.71 -3.19
N HIS A 51 -3.52 3.80 -1.97
CA HIS A 51 -2.37 3.00 -1.54
C HIS A 51 -2.66 1.50 -1.63
N SER A 52 -3.84 1.07 -1.18
CA SER A 52 -4.27 -0.33 -1.24
C SER A 52 -4.40 -0.85 -2.67
N CYS A 53 -4.89 -0.04 -3.62
CA CYS A 53 -4.87 -0.38 -5.04
C CYS A 53 -3.45 -0.61 -5.56
N LYS A 54 -2.52 0.31 -5.24
CA LYS A 54 -1.12 0.22 -5.67
C LYS A 54 -0.42 -0.99 -5.03
N MET A 55 -0.74 -1.31 -3.78
CA MET A 55 -0.22 -2.49 -3.08
C MET A 55 -0.73 -3.80 -3.68
N GLY A 56 -2.01 -3.88 -4.04
CA GLY A 56 -2.56 -5.00 -4.80
C GLY A 56 -1.84 -5.21 -6.13
N LEU A 57 -1.66 -4.14 -6.89
CA LEU A 57 -0.90 -4.18 -8.15
C LEU A 57 0.57 -4.55 -7.91
N ALA A 58 1.25 -4.01 -6.91
CA ALA A 58 2.63 -4.38 -6.59
C ALA A 58 2.76 -5.89 -6.31
N GLY A 59 1.87 -6.45 -5.50
CA GLY A 59 1.79 -7.89 -5.26
C GLY A 59 1.59 -8.69 -6.54
N TYR A 60 0.65 -8.29 -7.40
CA TYR A 60 0.41 -8.95 -8.68
C TYR A 60 1.61 -8.88 -9.63
N TYR A 61 2.25 -7.72 -9.77
CA TYR A 61 3.37 -7.53 -10.68
C TYR A 61 4.58 -8.37 -10.25
N LEU A 62 4.80 -8.52 -8.95
CA LEU A 62 5.89 -9.34 -8.40
C LEU A 62 5.60 -10.84 -8.48
N PHE A 63 4.42 -11.29 -8.04
CA PHE A 63 4.13 -12.72 -7.86
C PHE A 63 3.30 -13.35 -8.98
N LYS A 64 2.67 -12.56 -9.85
CA LYS A 64 1.83 -13.04 -10.97
C LYS A 64 0.63 -13.89 -10.55
N THR A 65 0.10 -13.68 -9.35
CA THR A 65 -1.05 -14.43 -8.85
C THR A 65 -2.17 -13.53 -8.35
N ASN A 66 -3.42 -14.00 -8.52
CA ASN A 66 -4.59 -13.38 -7.90
C ASN A 66 -4.50 -13.39 -6.37
N ASN A 67 -3.80 -14.38 -5.79
CA ASN A 67 -3.57 -14.45 -4.35
C ASN A 67 -2.77 -13.25 -3.84
N ALA A 68 -1.67 -12.94 -4.51
CA ALA A 68 -0.82 -11.81 -4.19
C ALA A 68 -1.56 -10.48 -4.36
N LEU A 69 -2.37 -10.37 -5.41
CA LEU A 69 -3.22 -9.21 -5.64
C LEU A 69 -4.22 -9.02 -4.48
N ALA A 70 -4.97 -10.06 -4.12
CA ALA A 70 -5.95 -10.02 -3.04
C ALA A 70 -5.32 -9.58 -1.70
N LYS A 71 -4.15 -10.15 -1.38
CA LYS A 71 -3.42 -9.86 -0.15
C LYS A 71 -2.97 -8.40 -0.08
N GLY A 72 -2.49 -7.83 -1.18
CA GLY A 72 -2.11 -6.42 -1.24
C GLY A 72 -3.30 -5.48 -1.16
N VAL A 73 -4.44 -5.83 -1.78
CA VAL A 73 -5.67 -5.04 -1.74
C VAL A 73 -6.19 -4.88 -0.30
N VAL A 74 -6.17 -5.95 0.50
CA VAL A 74 -6.85 -5.99 1.81
C VAL A 74 -5.97 -5.56 2.98
N HIS A 75 -4.67 -5.33 2.78
CA HIS A 75 -3.71 -5.23 3.90
C HIS A 75 -4.05 -4.13 4.91
N ASP A 76 -4.50 -2.96 4.44
CA ASP A 76 -4.88 -1.80 5.27
C ASP A 76 -6.41 -1.68 5.46
N PHE A 77 -7.20 -2.71 5.16
CA PHE A 77 -8.64 -2.70 5.47
C PHE A 77 -8.98 -2.45 6.96
N PRO A 78 -8.17 -2.84 7.96
CA PRO A 78 -8.43 -2.42 9.34
C PRO A 78 -8.59 -0.89 9.50
N GLU A 79 -7.91 -0.10 8.68
CA GLU A 79 -7.92 1.37 8.72
C GLU A 79 -9.25 1.99 8.22
N ILE A 80 -10.17 1.18 7.70
CA ILE A 80 -11.56 1.59 7.50
C ILE A 80 -12.20 1.97 8.84
N LYS A 81 -11.87 1.23 9.91
CA LYS A 81 -12.44 1.37 11.25
C LYS A 81 -11.45 1.92 12.30
N LYS A 82 -10.15 1.86 12.04
CA LYS A 82 -9.10 2.33 12.95
C LYS A 82 -8.32 3.49 12.30
N PRO A 83 -7.71 4.40 13.09
CA PRO A 83 -6.84 5.44 12.54
C PRO A 83 -5.61 4.86 11.80
N ASP A 84 -5.18 5.54 10.74
CA ASP A 84 -3.85 5.35 10.13
C ASP A 84 -2.79 5.92 11.10
N TYR A 85 -2.34 5.06 12.01
CA TYR A 85 -1.36 5.41 13.04
C TYR A 85 0.05 5.53 12.45
N LEU A 86 0.72 6.63 12.78
CA LEU A 86 2.14 6.83 12.50
C LEU A 86 3.01 5.92 13.39
N PRO A 87 4.27 5.66 12.97
CA PRO A 87 5.22 4.94 13.80
C PRO A 87 5.37 5.60 15.18
N GLY A 88 5.04 4.85 16.25
CA GLY A 88 5.20 5.28 17.64
C GLY A 88 3.96 5.88 18.29
N GLU A 89 2.86 6.12 17.57
CA GLU A 89 1.61 6.67 18.15
C GLU A 89 0.83 5.65 18.98
N ILE A 90 1.02 4.37 18.72
CA ILE A 90 0.38 3.26 19.43
C ILE A 90 1.36 2.11 19.61
N ASN A 91 1.22 1.36 20.70
CA ASN A 91 1.99 0.14 20.91
C ASN A 91 1.65 -0.90 19.83
N LEU A 92 2.65 -1.65 19.36
CA LEU A 92 2.44 -2.67 18.31
C LEU A 92 1.43 -3.74 18.70
N LYS A 93 1.37 -4.13 19.99
CA LYS A 93 0.41 -5.11 20.48
C LYS A 93 -1.02 -4.57 20.44
N ASP A 94 -1.22 -3.34 20.91
CA ASP A 94 -2.54 -2.70 20.91
C ASP A 94 -3.00 -2.41 19.48
N LYS A 95 -2.08 -2.02 18.60
CA LYS A 95 -2.35 -1.89 17.16
C LYS A 95 -2.82 -3.22 16.58
N ALA A 96 -2.10 -4.32 16.81
CA ALA A 96 -2.48 -5.63 16.29
C ALA A 96 -3.85 -6.11 16.82
N ILE A 97 -4.14 -5.90 18.11
CA ILE A 97 -5.46 -6.21 18.70
C ILE A 97 -6.54 -5.38 18.02
N GLY A 98 -6.33 -4.07 17.89
CA GLY A 98 -7.28 -3.20 17.20
C GLY A 98 -7.50 -3.58 15.74
N GLU A 99 -6.44 -3.91 15.01
CA GLU A 99 -6.54 -4.33 13.61
C GLU A 99 -7.35 -5.63 13.47
N LEU A 100 -7.12 -6.61 14.37
CA LEU A 100 -7.88 -7.86 14.40
C LEU A 100 -9.36 -7.63 14.73
N GLU A 101 -9.67 -6.77 15.70
CA GLU A 101 -11.05 -6.38 16.02
C GLU A 101 -11.75 -5.75 14.81
N ALA A 102 -11.08 -4.81 14.15
CA ALA A 102 -11.61 -4.12 12.98
C ALA A 102 -11.88 -5.10 11.85
N MET A 103 -10.93 -5.99 11.55
CA MET A 103 -11.10 -7.00 10.50
C MET A 103 -12.15 -8.04 10.85
N THR A 104 -12.31 -8.39 12.13
CA THR A 104 -13.40 -9.28 12.59
C THR A 104 -14.77 -8.64 12.36
N GLN A 105 -14.91 -7.34 12.61
CA GLN A 105 -16.15 -6.62 12.30
C GLN A 105 -16.39 -6.52 10.79
N LEU A 106 -15.35 -6.16 10.02
CA LEU A 106 -15.45 -6.04 8.56
C LEU A 106 -15.80 -7.37 7.90
N ARG A 107 -15.27 -8.49 8.41
CA ARG A 107 -15.58 -9.86 7.96
C ARG A 107 -17.08 -10.15 7.90
N SER A 108 -17.88 -9.58 8.81
CA SER A 108 -19.33 -9.78 8.83
C SER A 108 -20.12 -8.83 7.94
N ILE A 109 -19.48 -7.80 7.38
CA ILE A 109 -20.16 -6.70 6.68
C ILE A 109 -19.79 -6.69 5.20
N ILE A 110 -18.56 -7.04 4.86
CA ILE A 110 -18.07 -6.96 3.49
C ILE A 110 -18.40 -8.23 2.68
N PRO A 111 -18.68 -8.11 1.36
CA PRO A 111 -18.91 -9.27 0.50
C PRO A 111 -17.74 -10.26 0.53
N ASN A 112 -18.04 -11.56 0.67
CA ASN A 112 -17.04 -12.62 0.84
C ASN A 112 -16.06 -12.37 2.01
N GLY A 113 -16.55 -11.82 3.13
CA GLY A 113 -15.70 -11.37 4.23
C GLY A 113 -14.75 -12.42 4.80
N ASP A 114 -15.13 -13.71 4.82
CA ASP A 114 -14.23 -14.81 5.22
C ASP A 114 -12.98 -14.89 4.34
N TYR A 115 -13.14 -14.74 3.03
CA TYR A 115 -12.03 -14.78 2.08
C TYR A 115 -11.07 -13.61 2.36
N TRP A 116 -11.59 -12.40 2.48
CA TRP A 116 -10.78 -11.19 2.70
C TRP A 116 -10.10 -11.19 4.07
N PHE A 117 -10.80 -11.64 5.11
CA PHE A 117 -10.22 -11.83 6.43
C PHE A 117 -9.03 -12.79 6.39
N ASN A 118 -9.17 -13.92 5.69
CA ASN A 118 -8.07 -14.87 5.53
C ASN A 118 -6.90 -14.30 4.72
N LYS A 119 -7.15 -13.49 3.69
CA LYS A 119 -6.10 -12.78 2.94
C LYS A 119 -5.38 -11.74 3.78
N TRP A 120 -6.09 -11.02 4.63
CA TRP A 120 -5.48 -10.12 5.60
C TRP A 120 -4.61 -10.88 6.61
N LEU A 121 -5.07 -12.02 7.14
CA LEU A 121 -4.24 -12.87 8.00
C LEU A 121 -2.98 -13.39 7.29
N GLU A 122 -3.03 -13.66 5.99
CA GLU A 122 -1.82 -13.98 5.20
C GLU A 122 -0.84 -12.80 5.17
N PHE A 123 -1.34 -11.57 5.03
CA PHE A 123 -0.50 -10.37 5.11
C PHE A 123 0.12 -10.20 6.50
N GLU A 124 -0.64 -10.40 7.57
CA GLU A 124 -0.13 -10.31 8.94
C GLU A 124 1.01 -11.30 9.20
N ARG A 125 0.89 -12.54 8.71
CA ARG A 125 1.99 -13.52 8.79
C ARG A 125 3.23 -13.10 7.99
N ASP A 126 3.04 -12.46 6.85
CA ASP A 126 4.15 -11.87 6.09
C ASP A 126 4.80 -10.70 6.86
N LYS A 127 4.00 -9.87 7.54
CA LYS A 127 4.46 -8.77 8.39
C LYS A 127 5.35 -9.26 9.52
N GLU A 128 4.94 -10.31 10.22
CA GLU A 128 5.73 -10.94 11.29
C GLU A 128 7.08 -11.46 10.77
N LYS A 129 7.09 -12.08 9.59
CA LYS A 129 8.29 -12.65 8.96
C LYS A 129 9.13 -11.62 8.22
N LYS A 130 8.68 -10.34 8.15
CA LYS A 130 9.26 -9.31 7.30
C LYS A 130 9.40 -9.77 5.84
N GLY A 131 8.39 -10.48 5.34
CA GLY A 131 8.35 -11.02 3.99
C GLY A 131 8.14 -9.95 2.92
N TYR A 132 8.03 -10.39 1.66
CA TYR A 132 7.90 -9.50 0.51
C TYR A 132 6.80 -8.45 0.64
N PHE A 133 5.60 -8.80 1.12
CA PHE A 133 4.51 -7.83 1.23
C PHE A 133 4.76 -6.73 2.25
N TYR A 134 5.41 -7.08 3.37
CA TYR A 134 5.88 -6.10 4.34
C TYR A 134 6.91 -5.15 3.71
N GLU A 135 7.85 -5.67 2.93
CA GLU A 135 8.88 -4.86 2.29
C GLU A 135 8.32 -3.98 1.16
N LEU A 136 7.39 -4.51 0.36
CA LEU A 136 6.66 -3.74 -0.67
C LEU A 136 5.88 -2.57 -0.06
N ASP A 137 5.23 -2.78 1.09
CA ASP A 137 4.56 -1.72 1.83
C ASP A 137 5.53 -0.62 2.30
N LYS A 138 6.81 -0.96 2.56
CA LYS A 138 7.84 0.06 2.88
C LYS A 138 8.39 0.76 1.64
N ILE A 139 8.36 0.12 0.48
CA ILE A 139 8.78 0.74 -0.79
C ILE A 139 7.73 1.73 -1.28
N CYS A 140 6.43 1.41 -1.17
CA CYS A 140 5.36 2.23 -1.74
C CYS A 140 5.41 3.70 -1.30
N PRO A 141 5.58 4.05 -0.01
CA PRO A 141 5.74 5.44 0.41
C PRO A 141 6.94 6.15 -0.20
N VAL A 142 8.03 5.44 -0.53
CA VAL A 142 9.18 6.04 -1.23
C VAL A 142 8.81 6.39 -2.66
N ILE A 143 8.09 5.52 -3.36
CA ILE A 143 7.66 5.79 -4.74
C ILE A 143 6.66 6.95 -4.76
N GLN A 144 5.77 7.00 -3.77
CA GLN A 144 4.83 8.10 -3.62
C GLN A 144 5.52 9.42 -3.27
N SER A 145 6.53 9.43 -2.39
CA SER A 145 7.28 10.65 -2.07
C SER A 145 8.02 11.19 -3.30
N ILE A 146 8.60 10.29 -4.09
CA ILE A 146 9.22 10.57 -5.38
C ILE A 146 8.22 11.24 -6.36
N ASN A 147 6.95 10.82 -6.37
CA ASN A 147 5.88 11.46 -7.15
C ASN A 147 5.49 12.85 -6.60
N TYR A 148 5.44 13.02 -5.27
CA TYR A 148 5.07 14.31 -4.67
C TYR A 148 6.14 15.39 -4.80
N LEU A 149 7.42 15.05 -4.67
CA LEU A 149 8.53 15.99 -4.82
C LEU A 149 8.51 16.71 -6.18
N ARG A 150 7.91 16.07 -7.19
CA ARG A 150 7.87 16.57 -8.57
C ARG A 150 6.61 17.36 -8.92
N THR A 151 5.55 17.23 -8.12
CA THR A 151 4.23 17.80 -8.42
C THR A 151 3.77 18.88 -7.44
N ASN A 152 4.31 18.92 -6.22
CA ASN A 152 3.76 19.75 -5.14
C ASN A 152 4.74 20.76 -4.52
N ASN A 153 5.88 21.06 -5.15
CA ASN A 153 6.90 22.00 -4.62
C ASN A 153 7.28 21.67 -3.15
N CYS A 154 7.26 20.38 -2.82
CA CYS A 154 7.26 19.88 -1.45
C CYS A 154 8.65 19.93 -0.79
N LYS A 155 8.61 19.96 0.54
CA LYS A 155 9.76 19.77 1.45
C LYS A 155 10.51 18.48 1.12
N ASN A 156 11.76 18.37 1.58
CA ASN A 156 12.54 17.13 1.49
C ASN A 156 11.75 15.95 2.10
N LEU A 157 11.57 14.86 1.34
CA LEU A 157 10.90 13.61 1.74
C LEU A 157 11.88 12.41 1.76
N GLU A 158 13.18 12.68 1.82
CA GLU A 158 14.26 11.69 1.85
C GLU A 158 14.17 10.73 3.04
N GLU A 159 13.53 11.13 4.14
CA GLU A 159 13.35 10.26 5.29
C GLU A 159 12.56 8.98 4.96
N PHE A 160 11.67 9.01 3.96
CA PHE A 160 10.95 7.82 3.50
C PHE A 160 11.92 6.78 2.95
N TYR A 161 12.86 7.21 2.09
CA TYR A 161 13.89 6.32 1.54
C TYR A 161 14.81 5.79 2.64
N ILE A 162 15.34 6.68 3.50
CA ILE A 162 16.22 6.29 4.62
C ILE A 162 15.53 5.26 5.52
N ASN A 163 14.25 5.46 5.85
CA ASN A 163 13.50 4.54 6.70
C ASN A 163 13.19 3.21 6.01
N ALA A 164 12.83 3.22 4.72
CA ALA A 164 12.58 2.01 3.94
C ALA A 164 13.86 1.16 3.83
N ARG A 165 15.01 1.76 3.50
CA ARG A 165 16.29 1.05 3.35
C ARG A 165 16.77 0.35 4.61
N LYS A 166 16.43 0.86 5.80
CA LYS A 166 16.72 0.18 7.08
C LYS A 166 15.90 -1.09 7.27
N LYS A 167 14.67 -1.12 6.72
CA LYS A 167 13.67 -2.17 6.96
C LYS A 167 13.71 -3.30 5.93
N ILE A 168 14.03 -2.99 4.68
CA ILE A 168 14.05 -3.97 3.57
C ILE A 168 15.35 -4.79 3.64
N LYS A 169 15.22 -6.10 3.46
CA LYS A 169 16.31 -7.09 3.50
C LYS A 169 16.41 -7.91 2.22
N THR A 170 15.34 -8.04 1.45
CA THR A 170 15.39 -8.80 0.19
C THR A 170 16.31 -8.11 -0.83
N PRO A 171 17.39 -8.76 -1.31
CA PRO A 171 18.37 -8.13 -2.20
C PRO A 171 17.77 -7.54 -3.48
N GLN A 172 16.83 -8.25 -4.12
CA GLN A 172 16.18 -7.80 -5.34
C GLN A 172 15.32 -6.54 -5.10
N LEU A 173 14.67 -6.45 -3.93
CA LEU A 173 13.87 -5.29 -3.55
C LEU A 173 14.74 -4.09 -3.13
N ILE A 174 15.89 -4.34 -2.49
CA ILE A 174 16.90 -3.31 -2.23
C ILE A 174 17.39 -2.70 -3.54
N SER A 175 17.80 -3.55 -4.49
CA SER A 175 18.29 -3.12 -5.80
C SER A 175 17.23 -2.31 -6.55
N LEU A 176 15.97 -2.77 -6.53
CA LEU A 176 14.85 -2.03 -7.10
C LEU A 176 14.68 -0.66 -6.45
N LEU A 177 14.66 -0.60 -5.11
CA LEU A 177 14.47 0.64 -4.36
C LEU A 177 15.59 1.65 -4.65
N ASP A 178 16.86 1.21 -4.67
CA ASP A 178 18.01 2.07 -4.98
C ASP A 178 17.98 2.58 -6.41
N SER A 179 17.64 1.71 -7.36
CA SER A 179 17.51 2.11 -8.76
C SER A 179 16.41 3.16 -8.92
N LEU A 180 15.28 3.03 -8.23
CA LEU A 180 14.17 3.99 -8.32
C LEU A 180 14.52 5.32 -7.66
N TYR A 181 15.20 5.30 -6.51
CA TYR A 181 15.58 6.51 -5.79
C TYR A 181 16.64 7.34 -6.53
N SER A 182 17.58 6.68 -7.20
CA SER A 182 18.62 7.34 -8.00
C SER A 182 18.16 7.74 -9.41
N MET A 183 16.97 7.30 -9.84
CA MET A 183 16.47 7.55 -11.18
C MET A 183 16.02 9.00 -11.37
N ASN A 184 16.52 9.64 -12.43
CA ASN A 184 16.01 10.94 -12.88
C ASN A 184 14.72 10.76 -13.70
N ILE A 185 13.59 10.60 -13.01
CA ILE A 185 12.26 10.47 -13.62
C ILE A 185 11.71 11.87 -13.92
N SER A 186 11.20 12.06 -15.13
CA SER A 186 10.62 13.34 -15.58
C SER A 186 9.43 13.76 -14.70
N GLN A 187 9.23 15.07 -14.51
CA GLN A 187 8.11 15.61 -13.72
C GLN A 187 6.73 15.20 -14.25
N ASN A 188 6.62 14.91 -15.55
CA ASN A 188 5.37 14.50 -16.19
C ASN A 188 5.14 12.99 -16.17
N GLU A 189 6.08 12.21 -15.63
CA GLU A 189 6.00 10.75 -15.57
C GLU A 189 5.64 10.26 -14.18
N ASP A 190 4.85 9.20 -14.15
CA ASP A 190 4.42 8.57 -12.91
C ASP A 190 5.47 7.54 -12.46
N ALA A 191 6.11 7.77 -11.31
CA ALA A 191 7.20 6.93 -10.81
C ALA A 191 6.80 5.46 -10.62
N TYR A 192 5.53 5.20 -10.34
CA TYR A 192 5.01 3.84 -10.22
C TYR A 192 5.11 3.03 -11.52
N LYS A 193 5.19 3.68 -12.71
CA LYS A 193 5.48 2.99 -13.98
C LYS A 193 6.80 2.23 -13.90
N TYR A 194 7.83 2.88 -13.37
CA TYR A 194 9.17 2.30 -13.23
C TYR A 194 9.18 1.24 -12.15
N TYR A 195 8.48 1.49 -11.04
CA TYR A 195 8.34 0.53 -9.95
C TYR A 195 7.69 -0.77 -10.43
N PHE A 196 6.53 -0.72 -11.07
CA PHE A 196 5.85 -1.91 -11.58
C PHE A 196 6.65 -2.61 -12.70
N LYS A 197 7.30 -1.85 -13.58
CA LYS A 197 8.22 -2.43 -14.58
C LYS A 197 9.40 -3.15 -13.93
N GLY A 198 9.92 -2.62 -12.82
CA GLY A 198 11.00 -3.22 -12.06
C GLY A 198 10.56 -4.50 -11.33
N LEU A 199 9.40 -4.49 -10.67
CA LEU A 199 8.82 -5.69 -10.05
C LEU A 199 8.62 -6.83 -11.05
N ASN A 200 8.17 -6.53 -12.27
CA ASN A 200 8.00 -7.53 -13.34
C ASN A 200 9.30 -8.24 -13.78
N LYS A 201 10.46 -7.68 -13.46
CA LYS A 201 11.76 -8.25 -13.81
C LYS A 201 12.35 -9.11 -12.69
N ILE A 202 11.75 -9.08 -11.50
CA ILE A 202 12.16 -9.91 -10.38
C ILE A 202 11.55 -11.30 -10.58
N ASN A 203 12.41 -12.30 -10.80
CA ASN A 203 11.99 -13.69 -10.81
C ASN A 203 12.09 -14.25 -9.39
N LEU A 204 10.98 -14.77 -8.89
CA LEU A 204 10.85 -15.40 -7.58
C LEU A 204 10.86 -16.92 -7.66
#